data_AF-A0A660WSW6-F1
#
_entry.id   AF-A0A660WSW6-F1
#
_cell.length_a   1.000
_cell.length_b   1.000
_cell.length_c   1.000
_cell.angle_alpha   90.00
_cell.angle_beta   90.00
_cell.angle_gamma   90.00
#
_symmetry.space_group_name_H-M   'P 1'
#
loop_
_entity.id
_entity.type
_entity.pdbx_description
1 polymer ?
#
loop_
_entity_poly.entity_id
_entity_poly.type
_entity_poly.pdbx_seq_one_letter_code
_entity_poly.pdbx_strand_id
1 'polypeptide(L)'
;ALKNLDENGIIRIGAEVMPDDILVGRVTPKTEKELLPEERLLRAIFGEKAADVKDTSLRVPPGVYGVVINVEVFQRKERGRKSKKEKTEELKKLKEIEKYYQEEKEILEKEKMRRIAALLGKSEDKIRKKDLEDNEDARAILNIYEKRLEELEIEKELEITKIKKGDELPAGVLKRVVVYVAMKRKISVGDKLSGRHGNKGVIAKILPEEDMPFLEDGTPVDVILNPLGVPSRMNVGQLLEAHLGWAAHKLGIKVATPVFEGVKEEEIKNLLKKANLPEDGKTICYDGYTGKPFAQRVTVGYMYIMKLIHMVDDKIHARAIGPYSLITQQPLGGKAQFGGQRFGEMEVWALEAYGAAFTLQEILTVKSDDVEGRTRIYEAIVRGEQKFKPSVPESFNVLMRELQGLCLDIRAEKESKL
;
A
#
# COMPACT_ATOMS: atom_id res chain seq x y z
N ALA A 1 9.62 -23.55 4.13
CA ALA A 1 10.30 -22.33 3.65
C ALA A 1 10.58 -22.35 2.15
N LEU A 2 11.21 -23.39 1.58
CA LEU A 2 11.69 -23.36 0.17
C LEU A 2 10.69 -23.86 -0.88
N LYS A 3 9.51 -24.36 -0.49
CA LYS A 3 8.56 -25.06 -1.38
C LYS A 3 8.10 -24.22 -2.58
N ASN A 4 7.99 -22.91 -2.43
CA ASN A 4 7.48 -22.01 -3.46
C ASN A 4 8.59 -21.32 -4.28
N LEU A 5 9.86 -21.60 -3.98
CA LEU A 5 11.00 -21.02 -4.70
C LEU A 5 11.38 -21.92 -5.88
N ASP A 6 11.78 -21.29 -6.98
CA ASP A 6 12.39 -21.95 -8.13
C ASP A 6 13.86 -22.35 -7.85
N GLU A 7 14.50 -22.96 -8.84
CA GLU A 7 15.92 -23.35 -8.78
C GLU A 7 16.87 -22.14 -8.58
N ASN A 8 16.42 -20.93 -8.94
CA ASN A 8 17.16 -19.69 -8.75
C ASN A 8 16.88 -19.02 -7.39
N GLY A 9 16.05 -19.63 -6.54
CA GLY A 9 15.64 -19.08 -5.24
C GLY A 9 14.61 -17.95 -5.34
N ILE A 10 13.88 -17.83 -6.45
CA ILE A 10 12.86 -16.80 -6.70
C ILE A 10 11.47 -17.44 -6.57
N ILE A 11 10.54 -16.73 -5.94
CA ILE A 11 9.19 -17.23 -5.77
C ILE A 11 8.42 -17.38 -7.09
N ARG A 12 7.67 -18.47 -7.23
CA ARG A 12 6.83 -18.73 -8.40
C ARG A 12 5.62 -17.78 -8.48
N ILE A 13 5.24 -17.42 -9.70
CA ILE A 13 3.99 -16.69 -9.98
C ILE A 13 2.79 -17.58 -9.60
N GLY A 14 1.78 -17.00 -8.97
CA GLY A 14 0.59 -17.68 -8.46
C GLY A 14 0.76 -18.31 -7.08
N ALA A 15 1.92 -18.17 -6.43
CA ALA A 15 2.09 -18.61 -5.04
C ALA A 15 1.33 -17.69 -4.08
N GLU A 16 0.58 -18.30 -3.15
CA GLU A 16 0.07 -17.62 -1.96
C GLU A 16 1.22 -17.43 -0.96
N VAL A 17 1.31 -16.23 -0.40
CA VAL A 17 2.36 -15.80 0.52
C VAL A 17 1.79 -15.19 1.79
N MET A 18 2.46 -15.50 2.89
CA MET A 18 2.18 -14.97 4.23
C MET A 18 3.37 -14.15 4.75
N PRO A 19 3.21 -13.35 5.81
CA PRO A 19 4.33 -12.68 6.48
C PRO A 19 5.48 -13.64 6.78
N ASP A 20 6.72 -13.15 6.64
CA ASP A 20 7.98 -13.89 6.82
C ASP A 20 8.32 -14.99 5.79
N ASP A 21 7.43 -15.26 4.82
CA ASP A 21 7.76 -16.12 3.68
C ASP A 21 8.87 -15.50 2.82
N ILE A 22 9.73 -16.36 2.26
CA ILE A 22 10.85 -15.93 1.42
C ILE A 22 10.31 -15.68 0.00
N LEU A 23 10.49 -14.44 -0.48
CA LEU A 23 10.18 -14.05 -1.86
C LEU A 23 11.39 -14.26 -2.78
N VAL A 24 12.57 -13.89 -2.30
CA VAL A 24 13.84 -14.02 -3.06
C VAL A 24 14.94 -14.44 -2.11
N GLY A 25 15.48 -15.63 -2.35
CA GLY A 25 16.67 -16.15 -1.69
C GLY A 25 17.89 -15.29 -2.01
N ARG A 26 18.57 -14.79 -0.98
CA ARG A 26 19.81 -14.04 -1.12
C ARG A 26 20.77 -14.39 0.00
N VAL A 27 21.99 -14.73 -0.37
CA VAL A 27 23.08 -14.98 0.56
C VAL A 27 24.19 -13.94 0.37
N THR A 28 24.78 -13.50 1.46
CA THR A 28 25.93 -12.59 1.47
C THR A 28 27.09 -13.26 2.19
N PRO A 29 28.33 -13.17 1.67
CA PRO A 29 29.50 -13.69 2.36
C PRO A 29 29.64 -12.97 3.70
N LYS A 30 29.92 -13.75 4.75
CA LYS A 30 30.15 -13.24 6.09
C LYS A 30 31.65 -13.27 6.34
N THR A 31 32.23 -12.14 6.75
CA THR A 31 33.61 -12.12 7.25
C THR A 31 33.70 -12.98 8.51
N GLU A 32 34.71 -13.84 8.61
CA GLU A 32 34.95 -14.61 9.82
C GLU A 32 35.08 -13.67 11.02
N LYS A 33 34.23 -13.89 12.02
CA LYS A 33 34.33 -13.23 13.32
C LYS A 33 34.88 -14.25 14.31
N GLU A 34 35.76 -13.79 15.20
CA GLU A 34 36.13 -14.57 16.36
C GLU A 34 34.88 -14.86 17.19
N LEU A 35 34.63 -16.15 17.42
CA LEU A 35 33.50 -16.63 18.21
C LEU A 35 33.86 -16.61 19.69
N LEU A 36 32.86 -16.37 20.54
CA LEU A 36 33.03 -16.49 21.99
C LEU A 36 33.36 -17.95 22.39
N PRO A 37 34.10 -18.18 23.49
CA PRO A 37 34.45 -19.52 23.96
C PRO A 37 33.24 -20.49 24.05
N GLU A 38 32.10 -19.99 24.50
CA GLU A 38 30.85 -20.74 24.66
C GLU A 38 30.27 -21.16 23.31
N GLU A 39 30.25 -20.26 22.32
CA GLU A 39 29.81 -20.56 20.95
C GLU A 39 30.74 -21.56 20.27
N ARG A 40 32.06 -21.45 20.52
CA ARG A 40 33.05 -22.41 20.03
C ARG A 40 32.83 -23.81 20.61
N LEU A 41 32.57 -23.89 21.91
CA LEU A 41 32.29 -25.16 22.59
C LEU A 41 31.01 -25.80 22.05
N LEU A 42 29.93 -25.04 21.89
CA LEU A 42 28.68 -25.53 21.31
C LEU A 42 28.89 -26.11 19.90
N ARG A 43 29.61 -25.40 19.03
CA ARG A 43 29.93 -25.92 17.69
C ARG A 43 30.80 -27.17 17.72
N ALA A 44 31.73 -27.25 18.66
CA ALA A 44 32.56 -28.45 18.84
C ALA A 44 31.72 -29.66 19.29
N ILE A 45 30.74 -29.46 20.17
CA ILE A 45 29.83 -30.51 20.65
C ILE A 45 28.89 -30.98 19.53
N PHE A 46 28.27 -30.06 18.79
CA PHE A 46 27.27 -30.38 17.76
C PHE A 46 27.88 -30.66 16.37
N GLY A 47 29.18 -30.45 16.19
CA GLY A 47 29.86 -30.63 14.89
C GLY A 47 29.39 -29.66 13.81
N GLU A 48 28.70 -28.57 14.17
CA GLU A 48 28.20 -27.58 13.23
C GLU A 48 29.35 -26.71 12.71
N LYS A 49 29.61 -26.79 11.40
CA LYS A 49 30.58 -25.91 10.72
C LYS A 49 30.07 -24.47 10.75
N ALA A 50 30.99 -23.52 10.86
CA ALA A 50 30.67 -22.12 10.66
C ALA A 50 30.04 -21.92 9.28
N ALA A 51 28.86 -21.30 9.22
CA ALA A 51 28.31 -20.86 7.95
C ALA A 51 29.07 -19.60 7.50
N ASP A 52 29.80 -19.69 6.39
CA ASP A 52 30.54 -18.59 5.76
C ASP A 52 29.61 -17.57 5.08
N VAL A 53 28.29 -17.84 5.11
CA VAL A 53 27.26 -17.05 4.44
C VAL A 53 26.18 -16.63 5.44
N LYS A 54 25.71 -15.39 5.28
CA LYS A 54 24.55 -14.85 5.99
C LYS A 54 23.34 -14.81 5.05
N ASP A 55 22.20 -15.30 5.55
CA ASP A 55 20.91 -15.12 4.89
C ASP A 55 20.50 -13.63 4.90
N THR A 56 20.33 -13.06 3.72
CA THR A 56 19.84 -11.70 3.47
C THR A 56 18.66 -11.72 2.49
N SER A 57 17.94 -12.83 2.46
CA SER A 57 16.79 -13.05 1.60
C SER A 57 15.70 -12.00 1.80
N LEU A 58 15.04 -11.63 0.71
CA LEU A 58 13.86 -10.77 0.75
C LEU A 58 12.68 -11.59 1.27
N ARG A 59 12.08 -11.13 2.37
CA ARG A 59 10.90 -11.74 2.99
C ARG A 59 9.68 -10.84 2.86
N VAL A 60 8.51 -11.45 2.92
CA VAL A 60 7.24 -10.72 2.92
C VAL A 60 7.16 -9.87 4.20
N PRO A 61 6.93 -8.55 4.09
CA PRO A 61 6.80 -7.69 5.26
C PRO A 61 5.62 -8.10 6.16
N PRO A 62 5.70 -7.85 7.48
CA PRO A 62 4.57 -8.04 8.38
C PRO A 62 3.32 -7.31 7.90
N GLY A 63 2.16 -7.98 7.95
CA GLY A 63 0.87 -7.43 7.53
C GLY A 63 0.62 -7.44 6.01
N VAL A 64 1.58 -7.90 5.21
CA VAL A 64 1.36 -8.16 3.78
C VAL A 64 1.08 -9.65 3.59
N TYR A 65 0.01 -9.96 2.87
CA TYR A 65 -0.35 -11.31 2.47
C TYR A 65 -1.02 -11.25 1.09
N GLY A 66 -1.03 -12.35 0.35
CA GLY A 66 -1.71 -12.40 -0.94
C GLY A 66 -1.08 -13.36 -1.92
N VAL A 67 -1.26 -13.07 -3.21
CA VAL A 67 -0.78 -13.91 -4.31
C VAL A 67 0.28 -13.17 -5.10
N VAL A 68 1.38 -13.84 -5.43
CA VAL A 68 2.38 -13.32 -6.36
C VAL A 68 1.78 -13.26 -7.76
N ILE A 69 1.61 -12.06 -8.31
CA ILE A 69 1.02 -11.87 -9.65
C ILE A 69 2.08 -11.77 -10.74
N ASN A 70 3.26 -11.24 -10.43
CA ASN A 70 4.32 -11.04 -11.39
C ASN A 70 5.68 -10.97 -10.69
N VAL A 71 6.72 -11.36 -11.43
CA VAL A 71 8.11 -11.28 -10.99
C VAL A 71 8.94 -10.75 -12.13
N GLU A 72 9.61 -9.63 -11.90
CA GLU A 72 10.51 -9.01 -12.87
C GLU A 72 11.96 -9.14 -12.39
N VAL A 73 12.82 -9.61 -13.29
CA VAL A 73 14.23 -9.84 -13.00
C VAL A 73 15.05 -8.95 -13.92
N PHE A 74 15.71 -7.96 -13.33
CA PHE A 74 16.64 -7.07 -14.01
C PHE A 74 18.07 -7.52 -13.72
N GLN A 75 18.89 -7.64 -14.76
CA GLN A 75 20.27 -8.06 -14.61
C GLN A 75 21.19 -7.17 -15.44
N ARG A 76 22.26 -6.69 -14.78
CA ARG A 76 23.29 -5.94 -15.48
C ARG A 76 24.01 -6.90 -16.42
N LYS A 77 24.09 -6.53 -17.70
CA LYS A 77 24.93 -7.29 -18.65
C LYS A 77 26.40 -7.12 -18.28
N GLU A 78 27.02 -8.20 -17.80
CA GLU A 78 28.47 -8.25 -17.69
C GLU A 78 29.11 -8.28 -19.08
N ARG A 79 30.29 -7.66 -19.22
CA ARG A 79 31.15 -7.81 -20.40
C ARG A 79 31.82 -9.19 -20.36
N GLY A 80 31.06 -10.26 -20.61
CA GLY A 80 31.52 -11.65 -20.56
C GLY A 80 30.95 -12.54 -21.69
N ARG A 81 31.54 -13.74 -21.87
CA ARG A 81 31.13 -14.73 -22.89
C ARG A 81 29.79 -15.37 -22.47
N LYS A 82 28.70 -14.99 -23.13
CA LYS A 82 27.35 -15.56 -22.88
C LYS A 82 27.34 -17.08 -22.99
N SER A 83 26.62 -17.75 -22.10
CA SER A 83 26.40 -19.19 -22.20
C SER A 83 25.61 -19.54 -23.46
N LYS A 84 25.74 -20.78 -23.97
CA LYS A 84 25.00 -21.22 -25.16
C LYS A 84 23.47 -21.14 -24.93
N LYS A 85 23.00 -21.35 -23.70
CA LYS A 85 21.59 -21.26 -23.31
C LYS A 85 21.06 -19.82 -23.38
N GLU A 86 21.77 -18.86 -22.76
CA GLU A 86 21.37 -17.44 -22.75
C GLU A 86 21.28 -16.84 -24.15
N LYS A 87 22.25 -17.16 -25.03
CA LYS A 87 22.19 -16.71 -26.44
C LYS A 87 20.97 -17.25 -27.16
N THR A 88 20.57 -18.49 -26.85
CA THR A 88 19.44 -19.14 -27.51
C THR A 88 18.12 -18.53 -27.03
N GLU A 89 17.99 -18.20 -25.75
CA GLU A 89 16.80 -17.51 -25.20
C GLU A 89 16.67 -16.07 -25.70
N GLU A 90 17.77 -15.31 -25.76
CA GLU A 90 17.75 -13.94 -26.29
C GLU A 90 17.35 -13.92 -27.77
N LEU A 91 17.85 -14.88 -28.57
CA LEU A 91 17.43 -15.04 -29.96
C LEU A 91 15.96 -15.43 -30.10
N LYS A 92 15.42 -16.25 -29.18
CA LYS A 92 13.98 -16.57 -29.18
C LYS A 92 13.14 -15.34 -28.88
N LYS A 93 13.47 -14.58 -27.84
CA LYS A 93 12.76 -13.34 -27.48
C LYS A 93 12.81 -12.30 -28.60
N LEU A 94 13.97 -12.11 -29.23
CA LEU A 94 14.10 -11.21 -30.38
C LEU A 94 13.21 -11.64 -31.55
N LYS A 95 13.16 -12.94 -31.86
CA LYS A 95 12.28 -13.47 -32.92
C LYS A 95 10.80 -13.32 -32.59
N GLU A 96 10.40 -13.52 -31.34
CA GLU A 96 9.01 -13.33 -30.89
C GLU A 96 8.57 -11.87 -31.05
N ILE A 97 9.43 -10.91 -30.66
CA ILE A 97 9.17 -9.47 -30.82
C ILE A 97 9.13 -9.09 -32.30
N GLU A 98 10.09 -9.55 -33.10
CA GLU A 98 10.10 -9.29 -34.54
C GLU A 98 8.81 -9.80 -35.20
N LYS A 99 8.36 -10.99 -34.82
CA LYS A 99 7.13 -11.60 -35.31
C LYS A 99 5.89 -10.80 -34.88
N TYR A 100 5.80 -10.42 -33.61
CA TYR A 100 4.69 -9.65 -33.06
C TYR A 100 4.49 -8.32 -33.81
N TYR A 101 5.56 -7.52 -33.95
CA TYR A 101 5.48 -6.25 -34.68
C TYR A 101 5.23 -6.43 -36.17
N GLN A 102 5.68 -7.54 -36.76
CA GLN A 102 5.41 -7.83 -38.16
C GLN A 102 3.93 -8.14 -38.39
N GLU A 103 3.32 -8.96 -37.52
CA GLU A 103 1.87 -9.23 -37.55
C GLU A 103 1.06 -7.95 -37.34
N GLU A 104 1.47 -7.09 -36.39
CA GLU A 104 0.80 -5.83 -36.11
C GLU A 104 0.88 -4.84 -37.29
N LYS A 105 2.04 -4.74 -37.95
CA LYS A 105 2.19 -3.98 -39.19
C LYS A 105 1.29 -4.50 -40.31
N GLU A 106 1.23 -5.81 -40.52
CA GLU A 106 0.37 -6.41 -41.54
C GLU A 106 -1.12 -6.14 -41.30
N ILE A 107 -1.55 -6.18 -40.03
CA ILE A 107 -2.94 -5.84 -39.65
C ILE A 107 -3.22 -4.37 -39.96
N LEU A 108 -2.31 -3.47 -39.58
CA LEU A 108 -2.47 -2.04 -39.76
C LEU A 108 -2.46 -1.65 -41.25
N GLU A 109 -1.62 -2.29 -42.07
CA GLU A 109 -1.62 -2.11 -43.52
C GLU A 109 -2.94 -2.58 -44.18
N LYS A 110 -3.48 -3.72 -43.74
CA LYS A 110 -4.79 -4.21 -44.20
C LYS A 110 -5.90 -3.25 -43.81
N GLU A 111 -5.90 -2.74 -42.58
CA GLU A 111 -6.90 -1.77 -42.13
C GLU A 111 -6.82 -0.44 -42.90
N LYS A 112 -5.59 0.05 -43.13
CA LYS A 112 -5.32 1.21 -43.99
C LYS A 112 -5.95 1.01 -45.38
N MET A 113 -5.66 -0.11 -46.04
CA MET A 113 -6.17 -0.42 -47.38
C MET A 113 -7.69 -0.55 -47.40
N ARG A 114 -8.28 -1.20 -46.39
CA ARG A 114 -9.73 -1.36 -46.26
C ARG A 114 -10.45 -0.02 -46.10
N ARG A 115 -9.89 0.89 -45.29
CA ARG A 115 -10.50 2.20 -45.01
C ARG A 115 -10.41 3.13 -46.22
N ILE A 116 -9.29 3.08 -46.95
CA ILE A 116 -9.10 3.78 -48.22
C ILE A 116 -10.05 3.20 -49.29
N ALA A 117 -10.18 1.88 -49.39
CA ALA A 117 -11.09 1.20 -50.31
C ALA A 117 -12.55 1.61 -50.09
N ALA A 118 -12.98 1.66 -48.82
CA ALA A 118 -14.32 2.10 -48.43
C ALA A 118 -14.60 3.57 -48.80
N LEU A 119 -13.62 4.46 -48.64
CA LEU A 119 -13.75 5.88 -48.94
C LEU A 119 -13.79 6.15 -50.46
N LEU A 120 -13.05 5.35 -51.24
CA LEU A 120 -13.00 5.45 -52.70
C LEU A 120 -14.08 4.61 -53.41
N GLY A 121 -14.88 3.82 -52.67
CA GLY A 121 -15.90 2.93 -53.23
C GLY A 121 -15.35 1.86 -54.18
N LYS A 122 -14.08 1.49 -54.03
CA LYS A 122 -13.35 0.55 -54.90
C LYS A 122 -12.95 -0.71 -54.14
N SER A 123 -12.75 -1.82 -54.85
CA SER A 123 -12.16 -3.04 -54.27
C SER A 123 -10.67 -2.80 -53.95
N GLU A 124 -10.16 -3.45 -52.90
CA GLU A 124 -8.77 -3.32 -52.40
C GLU A 124 -7.73 -3.47 -53.53
N ASP A 125 -7.98 -4.36 -54.51
CA ASP A 125 -7.07 -4.65 -55.63
C ASP A 125 -7.07 -3.61 -56.77
N LYS A 126 -7.97 -2.62 -56.74
CA LYS A 126 -8.17 -1.65 -57.85
C LYS A 126 -7.76 -0.22 -57.50
N ILE A 127 -7.12 0.00 -56.35
CA ILE A 127 -6.68 1.33 -55.90
C ILE A 127 -5.41 1.71 -56.65
N ARG A 128 -5.45 2.79 -57.44
CA ARG A 128 -4.28 3.32 -58.16
C ARG A 128 -3.68 4.49 -57.38
N LYS A 129 -2.37 4.71 -57.48
CA LYS A 129 -1.68 5.86 -56.83
C LYS A 129 -2.33 7.21 -57.13
N LYS A 130 -2.91 7.37 -58.32
CA LYS A 130 -3.60 8.59 -58.75
C LYS A 130 -4.89 8.87 -57.96
N ASP A 131 -5.61 7.83 -57.55
CA ASP A 131 -6.86 7.95 -56.78
C ASP A 131 -6.63 8.44 -55.33
N LEU A 132 -5.39 8.35 -54.85
CA LEU A 132 -4.95 8.77 -53.52
C LEU A 132 -4.50 10.24 -53.49
N GLU A 133 -4.05 10.78 -54.63
CA GLU A 133 -3.58 12.17 -54.76
C GLU A 133 -4.74 13.14 -55.02
N ASP A 134 -5.81 12.68 -55.68
CA ASP A 134 -6.95 13.49 -56.06
C ASP A 134 -7.97 13.73 -54.91
N ASN A 135 -7.87 13.00 -53.79
CA ASN A 135 -8.83 13.07 -52.68
C ASN A 135 -8.13 13.47 -51.36
N GLU A 136 -8.47 14.65 -50.83
CA GLU A 136 -7.89 15.20 -49.60
C GLU A 136 -8.09 14.28 -48.37
N ASP A 137 -9.27 13.64 -48.26
CA ASP A 137 -9.58 12.74 -47.13
C ASP A 137 -8.77 11.44 -47.20
N ALA A 138 -8.56 10.91 -48.42
CA ALA A 138 -7.72 9.72 -48.63
C ALA A 138 -6.26 10.01 -48.27
N ARG A 139 -5.75 11.20 -48.62
CA ARG A 139 -4.40 11.65 -48.27
C ARG A 139 -4.24 11.87 -46.76
N ALA A 140 -5.26 12.42 -46.10
CA ALA A 140 -5.26 12.58 -44.65
C ALA A 140 -5.19 11.23 -43.92
N ILE A 141 -5.98 10.24 -44.37
CA ILE A 141 -5.94 8.87 -43.84
C ILE A 141 -4.57 8.23 -44.07
N LEU A 142 -4.02 8.35 -45.29
CA LEU A 142 -2.71 7.79 -45.62
C LEU A 142 -1.62 8.33 -44.70
N ASN A 143 -1.55 9.65 -44.49
CA ASN A 143 -0.59 10.27 -43.58
C ASN A 143 -0.73 9.79 -42.13
N ILE A 144 -1.97 9.59 -41.63
CA ILE A 144 -2.21 9.10 -40.27
C ILE A 144 -1.69 7.68 -40.09
N TYR A 145 -2.00 6.77 -41.02
CA TYR A 145 -1.57 5.37 -40.93
C TYR A 145 -0.07 5.20 -41.22
N GLU A 146 0.53 6.00 -42.11
CA GLU A 146 1.98 6.01 -42.34
C GLU A 146 2.73 6.48 -41.09
N LYS A 147 2.29 7.57 -40.45
CA LYS A 147 2.86 8.02 -39.18
C LYS A 147 2.74 6.93 -38.10
N ARG A 148 1.62 6.22 -38.04
CA ARG A 148 1.42 5.12 -37.08
C ARG A 148 2.33 3.92 -37.35
N LEU A 149 2.58 3.60 -38.62
CA LEU A 149 3.54 2.57 -39.03
C LEU A 149 4.99 2.94 -38.66
N GLU A 150 5.37 4.21 -38.84
CA GLU A 150 6.67 4.73 -38.39
C GLU A 150 6.82 4.67 -36.87
N GLU A 151 5.79 5.05 -36.10
CA GLU A 151 5.78 4.92 -34.64
C GLU A 151 6.03 3.47 -34.19
N LEU A 152 5.34 2.50 -34.82
CA LEU A 152 5.53 1.06 -34.56
C LEU A 152 6.96 0.57 -34.88
N GLU A 153 7.58 1.09 -35.94
CA GLU A 153 8.95 0.77 -36.31
C GLU A 153 9.96 1.27 -35.28
N ILE A 154 9.77 2.51 -34.81
CA ILE A 154 10.58 3.11 -33.75
C ILE A 154 10.42 2.34 -32.44
N GLU A 155 9.18 1.98 -32.05
CA GLU A 155 8.92 1.18 -30.86
C GLU A 155 9.62 -0.19 -30.92
N LYS A 156 9.54 -0.87 -32.06
CA LYS A 156 10.26 -2.14 -32.30
C LYS A 156 11.77 -1.98 -32.13
N GLU A 157 12.37 -0.96 -32.76
CA GLU A 157 13.81 -0.72 -32.65
C GLU A 157 14.23 -0.40 -31.21
N LEU A 158 13.43 0.37 -30.48
CA LEU A 158 13.68 0.68 -29.07
C LEU A 158 13.61 -0.57 -28.20
N GLU A 159 12.65 -1.46 -28.41
CA GLU A 159 12.52 -2.70 -27.64
C GLU A 159 13.67 -3.68 -27.93
N ILE A 160 14.04 -3.83 -29.21
CA ILE A 160 15.21 -4.62 -29.61
C ILE A 160 16.49 -4.04 -28.99
N THR A 161 16.64 -2.71 -28.99
CA THR A 161 17.81 -2.03 -28.41
C THR A 161 17.86 -2.21 -26.90
N LYS A 162 16.72 -2.13 -26.21
CA LYS A 162 16.61 -2.39 -24.78
C LYS A 162 17.06 -3.81 -24.44
N ILE A 163 16.60 -4.81 -25.20
CA ILE A 163 17.03 -6.19 -25.02
C ILE A 163 18.53 -6.34 -25.29
N LYS A 164 19.07 -5.72 -26.34
CA LYS A 164 20.51 -5.80 -26.68
C LYS A 164 21.41 -5.12 -25.64
N LYS A 165 21.03 -3.93 -25.16
CA LYS A 165 21.79 -3.14 -24.18
C LYS A 165 21.70 -3.73 -22.76
N GLY A 166 20.60 -4.42 -22.45
CA GLY A 166 20.31 -4.94 -21.11
C GLY A 166 19.85 -3.84 -20.16
N ASP A 167 19.60 -4.21 -18.91
CA ASP A 167 19.05 -3.27 -17.92
C ASP A 167 20.15 -2.39 -17.31
N GLU A 168 19.88 -1.09 -17.24
CA GLU A 168 20.72 -0.15 -16.52
C GLU A 168 20.40 -0.22 -15.02
N LEU A 169 21.32 -0.82 -14.26
CA LEU A 169 21.24 -0.90 -12.81
C LEU A 169 22.20 0.09 -12.14
N PRO A 170 21.87 0.60 -10.93
CA PRO A 170 22.78 1.44 -10.16
C PRO A 170 24.15 0.79 -9.95
N ALA A 171 25.19 1.61 -9.78
CA ALA A 171 26.54 1.11 -9.53
C ALA A 171 26.57 0.18 -8.30
N GLY A 172 27.23 -0.98 -8.44
CA GLY A 172 27.30 -2.01 -7.40
C GLY A 172 26.12 -3.00 -7.36
N VAL A 173 25.05 -2.79 -8.13
CA VAL A 173 23.91 -3.72 -8.23
C VAL A 173 24.11 -4.66 -9.42
N LEU A 174 24.26 -5.96 -9.15
CA LEU A 174 24.42 -7.00 -10.17
C LEU A 174 23.08 -7.44 -10.77
N LYS A 175 22.11 -7.69 -9.90
CA LYS A 175 20.78 -8.20 -10.23
C LYS A 175 19.75 -7.58 -9.29
N ARG A 176 18.60 -7.19 -9.81
CA ARG A 176 17.45 -6.67 -9.05
C ARG A 176 16.24 -7.52 -9.39
N VAL A 177 15.57 -8.05 -8.36
CA VAL A 177 14.33 -8.80 -8.52
C VAL A 177 13.20 -8.00 -7.88
N VAL A 178 12.13 -7.79 -8.64
CA VAL A 178 10.92 -7.09 -8.19
C VAL A 178 9.78 -8.10 -8.19
N VAL A 179 9.16 -8.30 -7.04
CA VAL A 179 8.04 -9.23 -6.87
C VAL A 179 6.78 -8.42 -6.61
N TYR A 180 5.76 -8.63 -7.44
CA TYR A 180 4.47 -8.00 -7.30
C TYR A 180 3.52 -8.93 -6.55
N VAL A 181 3.03 -8.48 -5.40
CA VAL A 181 2.07 -9.22 -4.57
C VAL A 181 0.73 -8.50 -4.63
N ALA A 182 -0.30 -9.19 -5.11
CA ALA A 182 -1.67 -8.70 -5.07
C ALA A 182 -2.35 -9.17 -3.79
N MET A 183 -2.87 -8.22 -3.02
CA MET A 183 -3.59 -8.46 -1.78
C MET A 183 -5.05 -8.04 -1.94
N LYS A 184 -5.98 -8.93 -1.56
CA LYS A 184 -7.40 -8.60 -1.44
C LYS A 184 -7.69 -8.20 0.00
N ARG A 185 -7.83 -6.89 0.24
CA ARG A 185 -8.19 -6.36 1.57
C ARG A 185 -9.70 -6.20 1.69
N LYS A 186 -10.29 -6.85 2.68
CA LYS A 186 -11.70 -6.66 3.04
C LYS A 186 -11.87 -5.38 3.86
N ILE A 187 -13.13 -4.98 4.05
CA ILE A 187 -13.47 -3.89 4.96
C ILE A 187 -13.34 -4.38 6.40
N SER A 188 -12.75 -3.57 7.27
CA SER A 188 -12.53 -3.92 8.67
C SER A 188 -12.80 -2.75 9.60
N VAL A 189 -13.00 -3.07 10.88
CA VAL A 189 -13.14 -2.06 11.94
C VAL A 189 -11.87 -1.20 11.99
N GLY A 190 -12.03 0.13 11.98
CA GLY A 190 -10.93 1.08 11.89
C GLY A 190 -10.68 1.64 10.48
N ASP A 191 -11.25 1.04 9.43
CA ASP A 191 -11.17 1.61 8.08
C ASP A 191 -11.95 2.93 7.98
N LYS A 192 -11.45 3.84 7.14
CA LYS A 192 -12.05 5.16 6.95
C LYS A 192 -12.98 5.19 5.73
N LEU A 193 -14.22 5.60 5.95
CA LEU A 193 -15.24 5.81 4.93
C LEU A 193 -15.57 7.30 4.79
N SER A 194 -16.09 7.69 3.64
CA SER A 194 -16.58 9.05 3.39
C SER A 194 -17.73 9.05 2.41
N GLY A 195 -18.78 9.83 2.70
CA GLY A 195 -19.70 10.27 1.66
C GLY A 195 -19.10 11.41 0.82
N ARG A 196 -19.83 11.84 -0.20
CA ARG A 196 -19.45 12.95 -1.09
C ARG A 196 -19.57 14.33 -0.41
N HIS A 197 -20.34 14.42 0.67
CA HIS A 197 -20.64 15.65 1.41
C HIS A 197 -19.66 15.94 2.56
N GLY A 198 -18.45 15.37 2.52
CA GLY A 198 -17.42 15.57 3.55
C GLY A 198 -17.70 14.88 4.89
N ASN A 199 -18.75 14.06 4.97
CA ASN A 199 -19.08 13.21 6.11
C ASN A 199 -18.12 12.01 6.16
N LYS A 200 -16.97 12.23 6.83
CA LYS A 200 -15.96 11.19 7.07
C LYS A 200 -16.29 10.44 8.36
N GLY A 201 -16.14 9.13 8.34
CA GLY A 201 -16.33 8.24 9.49
C GLY A 201 -15.29 7.13 9.52
N VAL A 202 -15.14 6.53 10.69
CA VAL A 202 -14.36 5.31 10.88
C VAL A 202 -15.35 4.21 11.26
N ILE A 203 -15.18 3.01 10.69
CA ILE A 203 -16.03 1.87 11.02
C ILE A 203 -15.76 1.46 12.46
N ALA A 204 -16.75 1.59 13.33
CA ALA A 204 -16.63 1.25 14.75
C ALA A 204 -16.94 -0.22 15.02
N LYS A 205 -17.95 -0.78 14.33
CA LYS A 205 -18.39 -2.16 14.48
C LYS A 205 -19.00 -2.65 13.16
N ILE A 206 -18.82 -3.94 12.88
CA ILE A 206 -19.53 -4.65 11.81
C ILE A 206 -20.52 -5.57 12.51
N LEU A 207 -21.81 -5.38 12.27
CA LEU A 207 -22.88 -6.17 12.88
C LEU A 207 -23.34 -7.28 11.93
N PRO A 208 -23.83 -8.41 12.47
CA PRO A 208 -24.64 -9.36 11.72
C PRO A 208 -25.89 -8.70 11.15
N GLU A 209 -26.45 -9.25 10.08
CA GLU A 209 -27.61 -8.70 9.38
C GLU A 209 -28.87 -8.72 10.26
N GLU A 210 -29.03 -9.76 11.07
CA GLU A 210 -30.13 -9.95 12.03
C GLU A 210 -30.17 -8.90 13.14
N ASP A 211 -29.02 -8.31 13.46
CA ASP A 211 -28.88 -7.29 14.50
C ASP A 211 -29.12 -5.87 13.95
N MET A 212 -29.16 -5.72 12.63
CA MET A 212 -29.36 -4.43 11.99
C MET A 212 -30.82 -4.00 12.08
N PRO A 213 -31.07 -2.69 12.28
CA PRO A 213 -32.41 -2.15 12.12
C PRO A 213 -33.00 -2.49 10.75
N PHE A 214 -34.27 -2.84 10.71
CA PHE A 214 -34.95 -3.19 9.47
C PHE A 214 -36.21 -2.36 9.25
N LEU A 215 -36.62 -2.25 7.99
CA LEU A 215 -37.82 -1.53 7.55
C LEU A 215 -39.08 -2.37 7.71
N GLU A 216 -40.26 -1.77 7.54
CA GLU A 216 -41.56 -2.48 7.58
C GLU A 216 -41.65 -3.65 6.57
N ASP A 217 -40.90 -3.59 5.47
CA ASP A 217 -40.84 -4.66 4.46
C ASP A 217 -39.85 -5.79 4.82
N GLY A 218 -39.19 -5.70 5.98
CA GLY A 218 -38.19 -6.67 6.43
C GLY A 218 -36.78 -6.39 5.92
N THR A 219 -36.56 -5.38 5.07
CA THR A 219 -35.23 -5.06 4.55
C THR A 219 -34.35 -4.46 5.64
N PRO A 220 -33.19 -5.06 5.97
CA PRO A 220 -32.24 -4.48 6.91
C PRO A 220 -31.52 -3.26 6.30
N VAL A 221 -31.04 -2.35 7.15
CA VAL A 221 -30.19 -1.24 6.74
C VAL A 221 -28.72 -1.68 6.66
N ASP A 222 -27.96 -1.15 5.70
CA ASP A 222 -26.54 -1.51 5.54
C ASP A 222 -25.60 -0.69 6.45
N VAL A 223 -25.90 0.61 6.64
CA VAL A 223 -25.03 1.56 7.34
C VAL A 223 -25.85 2.47 8.23
N ILE A 224 -25.43 2.58 9.50
CA ILE A 224 -26.02 3.49 10.47
C ILE A 224 -25.09 4.70 10.64
N LEU A 225 -25.61 5.90 10.38
CA LEU A 225 -24.88 7.16 10.55
C LEU A 225 -25.43 7.95 11.72
N ASN A 226 -24.55 8.65 12.44
CA ASN A 226 -24.96 9.52 13.55
C ASN A 226 -25.58 10.83 13.01
N PRO A 227 -26.85 11.15 13.32
CA PRO A 227 -27.52 12.35 12.83
C PRO A 227 -26.90 13.65 13.36
N LEU A 228 -26.24 13.64 14.52
CA LEU A 228 -25.65 14.83 15.15
C LEU A 228 -24.51 15.45 14.32
N GLY A 229 -23.93 14.66 13.40
CA GLY A 229 -22.88 15.11 12.49
C GLY A 229 -23.38 16.04 11.38
N VAL A 230 -24.69 16.07 11.10
CA VAL A 230 -25.26 16.87 10.00
C VAL A 230 -25.46 18.33 10.40
N PRO A 231 -26.12 18.67 11.52
CA PRO A 231 -26.36 20.07 11.88
C PRO A 231 -25.06 20.83 12.17
N SER A 232 -24.14 20.20 12.89
CA SER A 232 -22.86 20.82 13.29
C SER A 232 -21.95 21.15 12.11
N ARG A 233 -22.03 20.39 11.01
CA ARG A 233 -21.20 20.57 9.81
C ARG A 233 -21.92 21.26 8.65
N MET A 234 -23.21 21.56 8.82
CA MET A 234 -24.07 22.20 7.83
C MET A 234 -24.07 21.52 6.45
N ASN A 235 -23.82 20.21 6.39
CA ASN A 235 -23.77 19.44 5.15
C ASN A 235 -25.10 18.73 4.88
N VAL A 236 -26.16 19.52 4.75
CA VAL A 236 -27.55 19.07 4.56
C VAL A 236 -27.75 18.30 3.25
N GLY A 237 -26.89 18.55 2.25
CA GLY A 237 -26.94 17.85 0.96
C GLY A 237 -26.95 16.32 1.07
N GLN A 238 -26.34 15.74 2.12
CA GLN A 238 -26.35 14.29 2.33
C GLN A 238 -27.75 13.74 2.64
N LEU A 239 -28.64 14.54 3.26
CA LEU A 239 -30.02 14.16 3.51
C LEU A 239 -30.84 14.21 2.20
N LEU A 240 -30.61 15.25 1.40
CA LEU A 240 -31.22 15.37 0.07
C LEU A 240 -30.80 14.21 -0.84
N GLU A 241 -29.52 13.84 -0.81
CA GLU A 241 -28.99 12.65 -1.50
C GLU A 241 -29.68 11.38 -1.03
N ALA A 242 -29.80 11.17 0.29
CA ALA A 242 -30.45 9.98 0.85
C ALA A 242 -31.92 9.87 0.39
N HIS A 243 -32.68 10.96 0.47
CA HIS A 243 -34.09 11.00 0.06
C HIS A 243 -34.26 10.74 -1.44
N LEU A 244 -33.49 11.45 -2.27
CA LEU A 244 -33.54 11.29 -3.71
C LEU A 244 -33.08 9.89 -4.14
N GLY A 245 -32.03 9.37 -3.50
CA GLY A 245 -31.52 8.02 -3.73
C GLY A 245 -32.55 6.95 -3.38
N TRP A 246 -33.34 7.15 -2.32
CA TRP A 246 -34.41 6.23 -1.94
C TRP A 246 -35.53 6.19 -2.98
N ALA A 247 -36.01 7.36 -3.41
CA ALA A 247 -37.01 7.47 -4.47
C ALA A 247 -36.50 6.85 -5.79
N ALA A 248 -35.25 7.16 -6.17
CA ALA A 248 -34.63 6.66 -7.39
C ALA A 248 -34.50 5.13 -7.39
N HIS A 249 -34.08 4.54 -6.26
CA HIS A 249 -33.96 3.09 -6.11
C HIS A 249 -35.32 2.39 -6.25
N LYS A 250 -36.36 2.90 -5.57
CA LYS A 250 -37.71 2.29 -5.62
C LYS A 250 -38.37 2.41 -7.00
N LEU A 251 -38.12 3.50 -7.71
CA LEU A 251 -38.63 3.74 -9.08
C LEU A 251 -37.77 3.07 -10.17
N GLY A 252 -36.58 2.57 -9.84
CA GLY A 252 -35.65 2.00 -10.81
C GLY A 252 -35.08 3.03 -11.81
N ILE A 253 -35.04 4.31 -11.44
CA ILE A 253 -34.57 5.40 -12.31
C ILE A 253 -33.14 5.82 -11.97
N LYS A 254 -32.40 6.28 -12.97
CA LYS A 254 -31.10 6.94 -12.77
C LYS A 254 -31.32 8.44 -12.76
N VAL A 255 -30.77 9.12 -11.76
CA VAL A 255 -30.91 10.58 -11.61
C VAL A 255 -29.54 11.23 -11.73
N ALA A 256 -29.48 12.32 -12.49
CA ALA A 256 -28.33 13.22 -12.54
C ALA A 256 -28.76 14.58 -12.02
N THR A 257 -27.99 15.13 -11.08
CA THR A 257 -28.23 16.47 -10.52
C THR A 257 -27.02 17.35 -10.84
N PRO A 258 -27.11 18.24 -11.84
CA PRO A 258 -26.04 19.18 -12.15
C PRO A 258 -25.66 20.03 -10.93
N VAL A 259 -24.40 20.48 -10.89
CA VAL A 259 -23.94 21.37 -9.83
C VAL A 259 -24.62 22.73 -10.02
N PHE A 260 -25.18 23.29 -8.95
CA PHE A 260 -25.94 24.57 -8.91
C PHE A 260 -27.31 24.58 -9.62
N GLU A 261 -27.57 23.66 -10.54
CA GLU A 261 -28.88 23.43 -11.17
C GLU A 261 -29.46 22.07 -10.73
N GLY A 262 -29.45 21.84 -9.42
CA GLY A 262 -29.91 20.58 -8.82
C GLY A 262 -31.43 20.46 -8.73
N VAL A 263 -31.88 19.24 -8.46
CA VAL A 263 -33.29 18.90 -8.18
C VAL A 263 -33.73 19.64 -6.91
N LYS A 264 -34.87 20.34 -7.00
CA LYS A 264 -35.44 21.08 -5.87
C LYS A 264 -36.09 20.13 -4.85
N GLU A 265 -36.21 20.55 -3.60
CA GLU A 265 -36.82 19.73 -2.54
C GLU A 265 -38.25 19.29 -2.90
N GLU A 266 -39.04 20.16 -3.52
CA GLU A 266 -40.41 19.86 -3.97
C GLU A 266 -40.44 18.72 -4.99
N GLU A 267 -39.46 18.68 -5.90
CA GLU A 267 -39.33 17.60 -6.88
C GLU A 267 -38.93 16.28 -6.21
N ILE A 268 -38.06 16.33 -5.19
CA ILE A 268 -37.72 15.15 -4.38
C ILE A 268 -38.97 14.60 -3.68
N LYS A 269 -39.78 15.46 -3.07
CA LYS A 269 -41.06 15.06 -2.44
C LYS A 269 -42.03 14.44 -3.45
N ASN A 270 -42.12 15.03 -4.64
CA ASN A 270 -42.95 14.49 -5.73
C ASN A 270 -42.45 13.11 -6.20
N LEU A 271 -41.13 12.89 -6.25
CA LEU A 271 -40.54 11.60 -6.58
C LEU A 271 -40.78 10.56 -5.49
N LEU A 272 -40.64 10.92 -4.21
CA LEU A 272 -40.98 10.06 -3.08
C LEU A 272 -42.46 9.64 -3.13
N LYS A 273 -43.35 10.60 -3.41
CA LYS A 273 -44.78 10.33 -3.57
C LYS A 273 -45.08 9.38 -4.73
N LYS A 274 -44.44 9.59 -5.89
CA LYS A 274 -44.53 8.67 -7.04
C LYS A 274 -44.01 7.27 -6.71
N ALA A 275 -43.01 7.18 -5.83
CA ALA A 275 -42.44 5.92 -5.35
C ALA A 275 -43.27 5.23 -4.25
N ASN A 276 -44.41 5.82 -3.86
CA ASN A 276 -45.22 5.40 -2.71
C ASN A 276 -44.42 5.37 -1.39
N LEU A 277 -43.51 6.33 -1.22
CA LEU A 277 -42.69 6.55 -0.03
C LEU A 277 -43.14 7.81 0.72
N PRO A 278 -42.87 7.92 2.04
CA PRO A 278 -43.20 9.11 2.81
C PRO A 278 -42.49 10.37 2.30
N GLU A 279 -43.23 11.48 2.15
CA GLU A 279 -42.72 12.75 1.61
C GLU A 279 -41.62 13.37 2.49
N ASP A 280 -41.57 13.04 3.78
CA ASP A 280 -40.54 13.50 4.73
C ASP A 280 -39.27 12.64 4.73
N GLY A 281 -39.22 11.57 3.94
CA GLY A 281 -38.07 10.66 3.83
C GLY A 281 -37.81 9.85 5.11
N LYS A 282 -38.81 9.75 6.01
CA LYS A 282 -38.70 9.02 7.26
C LYS A 282 -39.59 7.78 7.26
N THR A 283 -39.19 6.73 7.97
CA THR A 283 -40.04 5.56 8.18
C THR A 283 -39.87 5.00 9.59
N ILE A 284 -40.77 4.12 9.99
CA ILE A 284 -40.61 3.34 11.21
C ILE A 284 -39.59 2.25 10.90
N CYS A 285 -38.51 2.21 11.68
CA CYS A 285 -37.59 1.08 11.68
C CYS A 285 -37.83 0.25 12.94
N TYR A 286 -37.52 -1.03 12.85
CA TYR A 286 -37.60 -1.99 13.94
C TYR A 286 -36.19 -2.36 14.37
N ASP A 287 -36.00 -2.54 15.67
CA ASP A 287 -34.74 -3.00 16.24
C ASP A 287 -34.54 -4.49 15.92
N GLY A 288 -33.40 -4.85 15.32
CA GLY A 288 -33.06 -6.23 14.96
C GLY A 288 -33.00 -7.17 16.16
N TYR A 289 -32.52 -6.68 17.31
CA TYR A 289 -32.40 -7.51 18.52
C TYR A 289 -33.74 -7.80 19.19
N THR A 290 -34.62 -6.80 19.30
CA THR A 290 -35.87 -6.91 20.08
C THR A 290 -37.12 -7.08 19.23
N GLY A 291 -37.05 -6.77 17.93
CA GLY A 291 -38.20 -6.73 17.02
C GLY A 291 -39.17 -5.57 17.30
N LYS A 292 -38.88 -4.69 18.27
CA LYS A 292 -39.76 -3.57 18.62
C LYS A 292 -39.52 -2.38 17.69
N PRO A 293 -40.57 -1.63 17.33
CA PRO A 293 -40.42 -0.39 16.57
C PRO A 293 -39.68 0.67 17.39
N PHE A 294 -38.85 1.48 16.74
CA PHE A 294 -38.29 2.67 17.38
C PHE A 294 -39.39 3.69 17.72
N ALA A 295 -39.16 4.44 18.80
CA ALA A 295 -40.11 5.45 19.27
C ALA A 295 -40.34 6.61 18.29
N GLN A 296 -39.36 6.90 17.42
CA GLN A 296 -39.45 7.96 16.42
C GLN A 296 -39.14 7.42 15.03
N ARG A 297 -39.80 8.01 14.02
CA ARG A 297 -39.51 7.72 12.62
C ARG A 297 -38.10 8.20 12.26
N VAL A 298 -37.32 7.34 11.63
CA VAL A 298 -35.92 7.55 11.28
C VAL A 298 -35.80 7.87 9.80
N THR A 299 -34.87 8.75 9.43
CA THR A 299 -34.54 9.01 8.03
C THR A 299 -33.80 7.82 7.45
N VAL A 300 -34.33 7.26 6.36
CA VAL A 300 -33.72 6.15 5.62
C VAL A 300 -33.53 6.60 4.18
N GLY A 301 -32.49 6.08 3.53
CA GLY A 301 -32.28 6.31 2.11
C GLY A 301 -30.93 5.82 1.62
N TYR A 302 -30.67 6.07 0.34
CA TYR A 302 -29.46 5.59 -0.31
C TYR A 302 -28.47 6.74 -0.48
N MET A 303 -27.31 6.61 0.14
CA MET A 303 -26.21 7.57 0.05
C MET A 303 -25.01 6.90 -0.63
N TYR A 304 -24.30 7.66 -1.46
CA TYR A 304 -23.08 7.15 -2.08
C TYR A 304 -21.89 7.25 -1.11
N ILE A 305 -21.41 6.10 -0.65
CA ILE A 305 -20.28 5.98 0.30
C ILE A 305 -19.04 5.47 -0.44
N MET A 306 -17.90 6.08 -0.15
CA MET A 306 -16.59 5.72 -0.67
C MET A 306 -15.69 5.21 0.46
N LYS A 307 -14.93 4.14 0.17
CA LYS A 307 -13.83 3.70 1.03
C LYS A 307 -12.56 4.47 0.68
N LEU A 308 -11.97 5.12 1.68
CA LEU A 308 -10.74 5.88 1.49
C LEU A 308 -9.52 4.95 1.55
N ILE A 309 -8.41 5.36 0.95
CA ILE A 309 -7.11 4.64 1.02
C ILE A 309 -6.54 4.54 2.45
N HIS A 310 -7.15 5.23 3.43
CA HIS A 310 -6.76 5.19 4.82
C HIS A 310 -7.26 3.91 5.51
N MET A 311 -6.56 2.82 5.24
CA MET A 311 -6.78 1.49 5.82
C MET A 311 -6.23 1.40 7.24
N VAL A 312 -6.89 0.62 8.10
CA VAL A 312 -6.40 0.38 9.46
C VAL A 312 -5.11 -0.44 9.49
N ASP A 313 -5.01 -1.48 8.65
CA ASP A 313 -3.86 -2.38 8.58
C ASP A 313 -2.54 -1.64 8.27
N ASP A 314 -2.64 -0.57 7.48
CA ASP A 314 -1.48 0.26 7.14
C ASP A 314 -1.04 1.13 8.32
N LYS A 315 -1.96 1.46 9.24
CA LYS A 315 -1.72 2.35 10.38
C LYS A 315 -1.35 1.61 11.67
N ILE A 316 -1.74 0.34 11.82
CA ILE A 316 -1.33 -0.45 12.96
C ILE A 316 0.20 -0.60 12.94
N HIS A 317 0.83 -0.22 14.05
CA HIS A 317 2.25 -0.34 14.27
C HIS A 317 2.50 -0.57 15.76
N ALA A 318 3.28 -1.59 16.09
CA ALA A 318 3.67 -1.91 17.44
C ALA A 318 5.13 -2.31 17.46
N ARG A 319 5.84 -1.89 18.50
CA ARG A 319 7.25 -2.20 18.71
C ARG A 319 7.46 -2.58 20.17
N ALA A 320 8.11 -3.71 20.39
CA ALA A 320 8.73 -4.04 21.67
C ALA A 320 10.19 -3.61 21.65
N ILE A 321 11.02 -4.34 20.91
CA ILE A 321 12.44 -4.04 20.67
C ILE A 321 12.66 -3.98 19.15
N GLY A 322 13.65 -3.21 18.73
CA GLY A 322 13.93 -3.04 17.31
C GLY A 322 15.31 -2.42 17.09
N PRO A 323 15.61 -2.00 15.86
CA PRO A 323 16.87 -1.34 15.56
C PRO A 323 16.96 0.04 16.24
N TYR A 324 18.19 0.45 16.48
CA TYR A 324 18.56 1.70 17.11
C TYR A 324 19.47 2.51 16.18
N SER A 325 19.42 3.83 16.33
CA SER A 325 20.32 4.77 15.66
C SER A 325 21.76 4.52 16.08
N LEU A 326 22.68 4.60 15.13
CA LEU A 326 24.12 4.44 15.42
C LEU A 326 24.67 5.59 16.26
N ILE A 327 24.16 6.81 16.06
CA ILE A 327 24.69 8.02 16.68
C ILE A 327 24.03 8.22 18.05
N THR A 328 22.71 8.38 18.06
CA THR A 328 21.96 8.74 19.28
C THR A 328 21.57 7.54 20.13
N GLN A 329 21.79 6.31 19.66
CA GLN A 329 21.34 5.06 20.31
C GLN A 329 19.83 4.96 20.58
N GLN A 330 19.03 5.91 20.09
CA GLN A 330 17.57 5.92 20.20
C GLN A 330 16.91 4.93 19.23
N PRO A 331 15.71 4.43 19.55
CA PRO A 331 14.85 3.73 18.59
C PRO A 331 14.78 4.46 17.24
N LEU A 332 14.95 3.73 16.13
CA LEU A 332 14.73 4.31 14.80
C LEU A 332 13.28 4.83 14.64
N GLY A 333 13.06 5.72 13.68
CA GLY A 333 11.74 6.27 13.39
C GLY A 333 11.01 5.53 12.27
N GLY A 334 9.68 5.46 12.38
CA GLY A 334 8.80 5.01 11.30
C GLY A 334 8.59 3.49 11.20
N LYS A 335 7.42 3.10 10.67
CA LYS A 335 6.98 1.71 10.57
C LYS A 335 7.92 0.83 9.73
N ALA A 336 8.45 1.37 8.63
CA ALA A 336 9.34 0.63 7.72
C ALA A 336 10.64 0.14 8.39
N GLN A 337 11.12 0.84 9.41
CA GLN A 337 12.32 0.48 10.18
C GLN A 337 11.98 -0.17 11.52
N PHE A 338 10.72 -0.57 11.72
CA PHE A 338 10.22 -1.06 13.01
C PHE A 338 10.51 -0.06 14.14
N GLY A 339 10.23 1.22 13.87
CA GLY A 339 10.62 2.35 14.69
C GLY A 339 9.79 2.54 15.97
N GLY A 340 10.32 3.29 16.93
CA GLY A 340 9.60 3.69 18.14
C GLY A 340 8.63 4.85 17.87
N GLN A 341 7.67 5.04 18.79
CA GLN A 341 6.85 6.24 18.81
C GLN A 341 7.68 7.39 19.40
N ARG A 342 7.53 8.59 18.84
CA ARG A 342 8.14 9.79 19.41
C ARG A 342 7.38 10.18 20.68
N PHE A 343 8.08 10.26 21.79
CA PHE A 343 7.62 10.85 23.04
C PHE A 343 8.26 12.24 23.14
N GLY A 344 7.46 13.29 22.96
CA GLY A 344 7.91 14.66 22.87
C GLY A 344 7.78 15.42 24.19
N GLU A 345 8.11 16.70 24.11
CA GLU A 345 8.08 17.63 25.26
C GLU A 345 6.68 17.75 25.88
N MET A 346 5.64 17.84 25.06
CA MET A 346 4.26 17.94 25.55
C MET A 346 3.82 16.69 26.32
N GLU A 347 4.26 15.50 25.89
CA GLU A 347 3.97 14.26 26.61
C GLU A 347 4.79 14.14 27.91
N VAL A 348 6.01 14.69 27.96
CA VAL A 348 6.82 14.80 29.18
C VAL A 348 6.08 15.67 30.21
N TRP A 349 5.64 16.87 29.84
CA TRP A 349 4.88 17.75 30.72
C TRP A 349 3.62 17.11 31.27
N ALA A 350 2.94 16.29 30.45
CA ALA A 350 1.77 15.55 30.91
C ALA A 350 2.14 14.59 32.07
N LEU A 351 3.24 13.84 31.96
CA LEU A 351 3.68 12.94 33.04
C LEU A 351 4.19 13.68 34.27
N GLU A 352 4.86 14.82 34.09
CA GLU A 352 5.30 15.69 35.18
C GLU A 352 4.11 16.23 35.97
N ALA A 353 3.04 16.65 35.29
CA ALA A 353 1.82 17.14 35.94
C ALA A 353 1.12 16.08 36.81
N TYR A 354 1.23 14.79 36.44
CA TYR A 354 0.74 13.68 37.25
C TYR A 354 1.70 13.28 38.38
N GLY A 355 2.93 13.79 38.42
CA GLY A 355 3.97 13.34 39.35
C GLY A 355 4.50 11.93 39.05
N ALA A 356 4.36 11.45 37.81
CA ALA A 356 4.73 10.09 37.40
C ALA A 356 6.25 9.96 37.12
N ALA A 357 7.08 10.29 38.12
CA ALA A 357 8.53 10.41 37.97
C ALA A 357 9.21 9.11 37.49
N PHE A 358 8.83 7.95 38.02
CA PHE A 358 9.41 6.66 37.60
C PHE A 358 9.05 6.29 36.16
N THR A 359 7.80 6.53 35.74
CA THR A 359 7.36 6.27 34.36
C THR A 359 8.10 7.17 33.39
N LEU A 360 8.25 8.45 33.72
CA LEU A 360 9.01 9.40 32.92
C LEU A 360 10.49 8.99 32.83
N GLN A 361 11.10 8.64 33.96
CA GLN A 361 12.49 8.19 34.00
C GLN A 361 12.70 6.93 33.15
N GLU A 362 11.78 5.97 33.19
CA GLU A 362 11.83 4.75 32.38
C GLU A 362 11.76 5.06 30.87
N ILE A 363 10.84 5.96 30.47
CA ILE A 363 10.67 6.37 29.06
C ILE A 363 11.93 7.08 28.53
N LEU A 364 12.51 7.99 29.31
CA LEU A 364 13.67 8.79 28.91
C LEU A 364 15.00 8.04 28.99
N THR A 365 15.06 6.88 29.63
CA THR A 365 16.30 6.10 29.81
C THR A 365 16.18 4.72 29.13
N VAL A 366 15.75 3.70 29.87
CA VAL A 366 15.78 2.29 29.49
C VAL A 366 14.89 1.93 28.30
N LYS A 367 13.85 2.72 28.01
CA LYS A 367 13.02 2.55 26.79
C LYS A 367 13.57 3.29 25.57
N SER A 368 14.60 4.12 25.74
CA SER A 368 15.19 4.96 24.71
C SER A 368 16.67 4.60 24.48
N ASP A 369 17.58 5.38 25.04
CA ASP A 369 19.00 5.48 24.67
C ASP A 369 19.95 5.13 25.81
N ASP A 370 19.44 4.56 26.90
CA ASP A 370 20.26 3.87 27.90
C ASP A 370 20.61 2.45 27.42
N VAL A 371 21.81 2.30 26.81
CA VAL A 371 22.27 1.05 26.18
C VAL A 371 22.43 -0.09 27.18
N GLU A 372 22.97 0.19 28.36
CA GLU A 372 23.17 -0.82 29.40
C GLU A 372 21.86 -1.11 30.14
N GLY A 373 21.08 -0.07 30.44
CA GLY A 373 19.80 -0.18 31.13
C GLY A 373 18.76 -0.96 30.34
N ARG A 374 18.65 -0.74 29.02
CA ARG A 374 17.69 -1.47 28.16
C ARG A 374 17.99 -2.99 28.08
N THR A 375 19.25 -3.37 28.16
CA THR A 375 19.65 -4.79 28.14
C THR A 375 19.33 -5.45 29.48
N ARG A 376 19.68 -4.78 30.58
CA ARG A 376 19.39 -5.27 31.94
C ARG A 376 17.90 -5.39 32.21
N ILE A 377 17.10 -4.42 31.78
CA ILE A 377 15.64 -4.47 32.00
C ILE A 377 15.00 -5.60 31.19
N TYR A 378 15.48 -5.86 29.98
CA TYR A 378 14.99 -6.98 29.17
C TYR A 378 15.28 -8.33 29.85
N GLU A 379 16.51 -8.54 30.31
CA GLU A 379 16.87 -9.74 31.08
C GLU A 379 16.05 -9.89 32.35
N ALA A 380 15.82 -8.80 33.08
CA ALA A 380 15.00 -8.79 34.29
C ALA A 380 13.55 -9.20 33.97
N ILE A 381 12.94 -8.62 32.94
CA ILE A 381 11.57 -8.96 32.50
C ILE A 381 11.47 -10.44 32.11
N VAL A 382 12.44 -10.96 31.35
CA VAL A 382 12.47 -12.38 30.96
C VAL A 382 12.59 -13.31 32.17
N ARG A 383 13.31 -12.88 33.22
CA ARG A 383 13.41 -13.61 34.50
C ARG A 383 12.21 -13.41 35.42
N GLY A 384 11.24 -12.58 35.05
CA GLY A 384 10.10 -12.21 35.90
C GLY A 384 10.46 -11.24 37.04
N GLU A 385 11.63 -10.61 36.99
CA GLU A 385 12.08 -9.62 37.97
C GLU A 385 11.75 -8.20 37.46
N GLN A 386 11.24 -7.33 38.34
CA GLN A 386 11.02 -5.90 38.03
C GLN A 386 12.11 -5.02 38.63
N LYS A 387 13.37 -5.28 38.26
CA LYS A 387 14.51 -4.47 38.72
C LYS A 387 14.76 -3.30 37.77
N PHE A 388 14.49 -2.08 38.24
CA PHE A 388 14.76 -0.84 37.50
C PHE A 388 16.03 -0.17 38.04
N LYS A 389 17.04 -0.03 37.18
CA LYS A 389 18.29 0.71 37.48
C LYS A 389 18.70 1.52 36.24
N PRO A 390 18.33 2.81 36.16
CA PRO A 390 18.68 3.65 35.03
C PRO A 390 20.16 4.03 35.07
N SER A 391 20.75 4.18 33.89
CA SER A 391 22.04 4.82 33.66
C SER A 391 21.84 6.19 33.00
N VAL A 392 22.96 6.88 32.72
CA VAL A 392 22.94 8.13 31.96
C VAL A 392 22.54 7.85 30.51
N PRO A 393 21.57 8.58 29.93
CA PRO A 393 21.21 8.46 28.52
C PRO A 393 22.37 8.79 27.58
N GLU A 394 22.48 8.07 26.46
CA GLU A 394 23.56 8.34 25.50
C GLU A 394 23.43 9.71 24.83
N SER A 395 22.21 10.23 24.64
CA SER A 395 22.00 11.59 24.14
C SER A 395 22.67 12.67 25.00
N PHE A 396 22.69 12.48 26.33
CA PHE A 396 23.40 13.38 27.23
C PHE A 396 24.93 13.26 27.06
N ASN A 397 25.44 12.04 26.90
CA ASN A 397 26.86 11.82 26.62
C ASN A 397 27.29 12.48 25.30
N VAL A 398 26.48 12.34 24.25
CA VAL A 398 26.72 12.98 22.95
C VAL A 398 26.77 14.49 23.10
N LEU A 399 25.79 15.10 23.79
CA LEU A 399 25.78 16.54 24.05
C LEU A 399 27.05 17.01 24.78
N MET A 400 27.46 16.28 25.83
CA MET A 400 28.69 16.58 26.56
C MET A 400 29.93 16.55 25.67
N ARG A 401 30.03 15.56 24.77
CA ARG A 401 31.14 15.45 23.81
C ARG A 401 31.11 16.52 22.73
N GLU A 402 29.93 16.90 22.24
CA GLU A 402 29.78 17.99 21.28
C GLU A 402 30.24 19.32 21.88
N LEU A 403 29.83 19.63 23.11
CA LEU A 403 30.27 20.83 23.81
C LEU A 403 31.78 20.82 24.12
N GLN A 404 32.34 19.69 24.52
CA GLN A 404 33.79 19.52 24.66
C GLN A 404 34.53 19.68 23.32
N GLY A 405 33.92 19.28 22.21
CA GLY A 405 34.43 19.50 20.85
C GLY A 405 34.51 20.97 20.46
N LEU A 406 33.72 21.84 21.11
CA LEU A 406 33.82 23.31 21.00
C LEU A 406 34.88 23.91 21.93
N CYS A 407 35.72 23.08 22.55
CA CYS A 407 36.72 23.46 23.55
C CYS A 407 36.14 24.03 24.85
N LEU A 408 34.91 23.66 25.21
CA LEU A 408 34.32 23.99 26.51
C LEU A 408 34.64 22.88 27.53
N ASP A 409 35.19 23.25 28.70
CA ASP A 409 35.46 22.27 29.77
C ASP A 409 34.19 22.01 30.59
N ILE A 410 33.44 20.97 30.20
CA ILE A 410 32.22 20.54 30.90
C ILE A 410 32.47 19.18 31.54
N ARG A 411 32.20 19.07 32.85
CA ARG A 411 32.37 17.85 33.65
C ARG A 411 31.20 17.68 34.61
N ALA A 412 30.83 16.43 34.88
CA ALA A 412 29.92 16.12 35.96
C ALA A 412 30.70 16.17 37.28
N GLU A 413 30.32 17.08 38.17
CA GLU A 413 30.87 17.13 39.52
C GLU A 413 30.11 16.19 40.44
N LYS A 414 30.83 15.46 41.28
CA LYS A 414 30.20 14.83 42.44
C LYS A 414 30.03 15.91 43.48
N GLU A 415 28.78 16.20 43.85
CA GLU A 415 28.50 17.06 44.98
C GLU A 415 29.20 16.49 46.23
N SER A 416 30.21 17.21 46.73
CA SER A 416 30.79 16.93 48.04
C SER A 416 29.69 17.19 49.06
N LYS A 417 29.15 16.12 49.67
CA LYS A 417 28.20 16.24 50.78
C LYS A 417 28.81 17.19 51.82
N LEU A 418 28.24 18.38 51.93
CA LEU A 418 28.46 19.30 53.04
C LEU A 418 27.84 18.73 54.31
#